data_AF-M6UWJ8-F1
#
_entry.id   AF-M6UWJ8-F1
#
_cell.length_a   1.000
_cell.length_b   1.000
_cell.length_c   1.000
_cell.angle_alpha   90.00
_cell.angle_beta   90.00
_cell.angle_gamma   90.00
#
_symmetry.space_group_name_H-M   'P 1'
#
loop_
_entity.id
_entity.type
_entity.pdbx_description
1 polymer ?
#
loop_
_entity_poly.entity_id
_entity_poly.type
_entity_poly.pdbx_seq_one_letter_code
_entity_poly.pdbx_strand_id
1 'polypeptide(L)'
;MSYAREVLTLYLESIDSRKLQIPHPSKRNGKNIHWIEPDKKVGFAIWLKINREEQGLSQTKIANRLGVTQQAYQRFENPRKTNPTLSQIVKLENLFGREILKP
;
A
#
# COMPACT_ATOMS: atom_id res chain seq x y z
N MET A 1 -12.54 6.67 -17.61
CA MET A 1 -11.46 6.13 -16.75
C MET A 1 -11.42 6.75 -15.35
N SER A 2 -11.75 8.04 -15.15
CA SER A 2 -11.74 8.67 -13.81
C SER A 2 -12.66 7.97 -12.80
N TYR A 3 -13.91 7.66 -13.19
CA TYR A 3 -14.85 6.97 -12.31
C TYR A 3 -14.38 5.58 -11.87
N ALA A 4 -13.72 4.82 -12.75
CA ALA A 4 -13.21 3.49 -12.40
C ALA A 4 -12.09 3.58 -11.35
N ARG A 5 -11.17 4.55 -11.51
CA ARG A 5 -10.11 4.84 -10.52
C ARG A 5 -10.71 5.27 -9.18
N GLU A 6 -11.70 6.16 -9.20
CA GLU A 6 -12.38 6.64 -8.00
C GLU A 6 -13.09 5.51 -7.25
N VAL A 7 -13.87 4.69 -7.97
CA VAL A 7 -14.57 3.54 -7.39
C VAL A 7 -13.58 2.55 -6.77
N LEU A 8 -12.48 2.23 -7.45
CA LEU A 8 -11.46 1.34 -6.89
C LEU A 8 -10.80 1.94 -5.64
N THR A 9 -10.54 3.24 -5.66
CA THR A 9 -9.97 3.98 -4.52
C THR A 9 -10.88 3.88 -3.31
N LEU A 10 -12.16 4.24 -3.46
CA LEU A 10 -13.17 4.19 -2.40
C LEU A 10 -13.40 2.75 -1.89
N TYR A 11 -13.39 1.78 -2.80
CA TYR A 11 -13.51 0.37 -2.46
C TYR A 11 -12.36 -0.09 -1.56
N LEU A 12 -11.11 0.20 -1.91
CA LEU A 12 -9.94 -0.20 -1.12
C LEU A 12 -9.91 0.46 0.26
N GLU A 13 -10.26 1.75 0.35
CA GLU A 13 -10.43 2.42 1.65
C GLU A 13 -11.52 1.77 2.51
N SER A 14 -12.64 1.38 1.90
CA SER A 14 -13.74 0.71 2.58
C SER A 14 -13.36 -0.69 3.08
N ILE A 15 -12.61 -1.45 2.28
CA ILE A 15 -12.09 -2.77 2.66
C ILE A 15 -11.12 -2.64 3.83
N ASP A 16 -10.16 -1.71 3.76
CA ASP A 16 -9.18 -1.49 4.83
C ASP A 16 -9.86 -1.05 6.14
N SER A 17 -10.78 -0.08 6.07
CA SER A 17 -11.46 0.44 7.26
C SER A 17 -12.30 -0.61 7.98
N ARG A 18 -12.86 -1.58 7.24
CA ARG A 18 -13.61 -2.72 7.78
C ARG A 18 -12.72 -3.90 8.16
N LYS A 19 -11.39 -3.78 8.02
CA LYS A 19 -10.41 -4.85 8.29
C LYS A 19 -10.71 -6.15 7.52
N LEU A 20 -11.26 -6.02 6.32
CA LEU A 20 -11.51 -7.15 5.43
C LEU A 20 -10.22 -7.51 4.69
N GLN A 21 -10.13 -8.75 4.21
CA GLN A 21 -8.99 -9.14 3.39
C GLN A 21 -8.95 -8.35 2.08
N ILE A 22 -7.78 -7.81 1.76
CA ILE A 22 -7.56 -7.06 0.54
C ILE A 22 -7.46 -8.06 -0.62
N PRO A 23 -8.30 -7.95 -1.65
CA PRO A 23 -8.23 -8.85 -2.79
C PRO A 23 -6.97 -8.57 -3.61
N HIS A 24 -6.31 -9.64 -4.05
CA HIS A 24 -5.19 -9.52 -4.97
C HIS A 24 -5.70 -9.31 -6.41
N PRO A 25 -5.02 -8.47 -7.22
CA PRO A 25 -5.34 -8.35 -8.64
C PRO A 25 -5.26 -9.71 -9.36
N SER A 26 -6.16 -9.92 -10.33
CA SER A 26 -6.10 -11.11 -11.18
C SER A 26 -4.82 -11.12 -12.03
N LYS A 27 -4.42 -12.27 -12.58
CA LYS A 27 -3.27 -12.37 -13.52
C LYS A 27 -3.69 -12.34 -15.01
N ARG A 28 -4.91 -11.90 -15.31
CA ARG A 28 -5.50 -11.99 -16.66
C ARG A 28 -4.95 -10.90 -17.57
N ASN A 29 -4.50 -11.28 -18.75
CA ASN A 29 -4.05 -10.37 -19.80
C ASN A 29 -4.85 -10.62 -21.09
N GLY A 30 -5.07 -9.58 -21.89
CA GLY A 30 -5.81 -9.71 -23.15
C GLY A 30 -6.13 -8.35 -23.78
N LYS A 31 -6.48 -8.38 -25.07
CA LYS A 31 -6.71 -7.17 -25.90
C LYS A 31 -7.78 -6.22 -25.33
N ASN A 32 -8.74 -6.75 -24.57
CA ASN A 32 -9.87 -6.00 -24.01
C ASN A 32 -9.82 -5.90 -22.47
N ILE A 33 -8.64 -6.09 -21.85
CA ILE A 33 -8.45 -5.94 -20.41
C ILE A 33 -7.82 -4.58 -20.14
N HIS A 34 -8.49 -3.78 -19.31
CA HIS A 34 -8.00 -2.49 -18.87
C HIS A 34 -7.66 -2.54 -17.38
N TRP A 35 -6.38 -2.32 -17.08
CA TRP A 35 -5.92 -2.17 -15.70
C TRP A 35 -6.34 -0.82 -15.16
N ILE A 36 -6.85 -0.83 -13.93
CA ILE A 36 -7.23 0.37 -13.21
C ILE A 36 -6.37 0.44 -11.97
N GLU A 37 -5.69 1.56 -11.81
CA GLU A 37 -4.93 1.88 -10.60
C GLU A 37 -5.75 2.84 -9.73
N PRO A 38 -5.77 2.65 -8.40
CA PRO A 38 -6.39 3.59 -7.49
C PRO A 38 -5.58 4.89 -7.41
N ASP A 39 -6.05 5.84 -6.60
CA ASP A 39 -5.24 6.99 -6.19
C ASP A 39 -3.86 6.53 -5.69
N LYS A 40 -2.80 7.31 -5.99
CA LYS A 40 -1.43 6.92 -5.69
C LYS A 40 -1.20 6.71 -4.19
N LYS A 41 -1.82 7.52 -3.32
CA LYS A 41 -1.67 7.38 -1.86
C LYS A 41 -2.34 6.09 -1.39
N VAL A 42 -3.58 5.85 -1.82
CA VAL A 42 -4.32 4.63 -1.48
C VAL A 42 -3.57 3.39 -1.97
N GLY A 43 -3.13 3.39 -3.24
CA GLY A 43 -2.34 2.30 -3.81
C GLY A 43 -1.05 2.04 -3.03
N PHE A 44 -0.33 3.10 -2.65
CA PHE A 44 0.90 3.00 -1.86
C PHE A 44 0.67 2.38 -0.48
N ALA A 45 -0.35 2.83 0.27
CA ALA A 45 -0.67 2.28 1.58
C ALA A 45 -1.05 0.79 1.52
N ILE A 46 -1.86 0.42 0.52
CA ILE A 46 -2.27 -0.96 0.28
C ILE A 46 -1.07 -1.82 -0.11
N TRP A 47 -0.20 -1.31 -0.98
CA TRP A 47 1.02 -1.99 -1.38
C TRP A 47 1.95 -2.26 -0.19
N LEU A 48 2.14 -1.28 0.71
CA LEU A 48 2.93 -1.46 1.93
C LEU A 48 2.39 -2.61 2.78
N LYS A 49 1.06 -2.64 2.96
CA LYS A 49 0.38 -3.66 3.76
C LYS A 49 0.55 -5.06 3.17
N ILE A 50 0.27 -5.21 1.88
CA ILE A 50 0.41 -6.49 1.18
C ILE A 50 1.86 -6.97 1.26
N ASN A 51 2.83 -6.11 0.92
CA ASN A 51 4.24 -6.50 0.91
C ASN A 51 4.76 -6.84 2.32
N ARG A 52 4.29 -6.14 3.37
CA ARG A 52 4.60 -6.50 4.76
C ARG A 52 4.05 -7.89 5.10
N GLU A 53 2.81 -8.18 4.70
CA GLU A 53 2.14 -9.46 4.98
C GLU A 53 2.76 -10.62 4.20
N GLU A 54 3.14 -10.42 2.94
CA GLU A 54 3.90 -11.39 2.13
C GLU A 54 5.23 -11.78 2.78
N GLN A 55 5.86 -10.87 3.52
CA GLN A 55 7.10 -11.12 4.27
C GLN A 55 6.86 -11.66 5.70
N GLY A 56 5.61 -11.92 6.09
CA GLY A 56 5.25 -12.43 7.42
C GLY A 56 5.60 -11.46 8.56
N LEU A 57 5.66 -10.15 8.29
CA LEU A 57 6.05 -9.14 9.27
C LEU A 57 4.82 -8.55 9.97
N SER A 58 4.87 -8.39 11.29
CA SER A 58 3.89 -7.58 12.02
C SER A 58 4.20 -6.09 11.87
N GLN A 59 3.20 -5.23 12.06
CA GLN A 59 3.38 -3.77 12.05
C GLN A 59 4.41 -3.32 13.10
N THR A 60 4.41 -3.92 14.29
CA THR A 60 5.40 -3.64 15.34
C THR A 60 6.82 -4.01 14.89
N LYS A 61 7.00 -5.18 14.27
CA LYS A 61 8.32 -5.67 13.84
C LYS A 61 8.94 -4.74 12.80
N ILE A 62 8.17 -4.30 11.81
CA ILE A 62 8.69 -3.39 10.78
C ILE A 62 8.85 -1.95 11.29
N ALA A 63 7.96 -1.47 12.16
CA ALA A 63 8.11 -0.16 12.80
C ALA A 63 9.43 -0.07 13.57
N ASN A 64 9.77 -1.11 14.34
CA ASN A 64 11.03 -1.21 15.07
C ASN A 64 12.25 -1.17 14.12
N ARG A 65 12.20 -1.89 12.99
CA ARG A 65 13.27 -1.88 11.98
C ARG A 65 13.42 -0.52 11.30
N LEU A 66 12.31 0.18 11.09
CA LEU A 66 12.27 1.51 10.48
C LEU A 66 12.69 2.62 11.46
N GLY A 67 12.71 2.32 12.77
CA GLY A 67 12.99 3.29 13.83
C GLY A 67 11.83 4.25 14.09
N VAL A 68 10.58 3.79 13.94
CA VAL A 68 9.38 4.58 14.20
C VAL A 68 8.44 3.84 15.17
N THR A 69 7.46 4.55 15.73
CA THR A 69 6.43 3.91 16.56
C THR A 69 5.50 3.05 15.72
N GLN A 70 4.88 2.04 16.33
CA GLN A 70 3.86 1.21 15.67
C GLN A 70 2.71 2.07 15.11
N GLN A 71 2.27 3.09 15.85
CA GLN A 71 1.20 3.99 15.41
C GLN A 71 1.62 4.82 14.19
N ALA A 72 2.89 5.26 14.13
CA ALA A 72 3.41 5.96 12.95
C ALA A 72 3.40 5.03 11.73
N TYR A 73 3.88 3.80 11.88
CA TYR A 73 3.86 2.84 10.78
C TYR A 73 2.43 2.45 10.35
N GLN A 74 1.50 2.31 11.30
CA GLN A 74 0.09 2.09 11.01
C GLN A 74 -0.52 3.21 10.15
N ARG A 75 -0.07 4.46 10.32
CA ARG A 75 -0.49 5.58 9.45
C ARG A 75 0.03 5.45 8.02
N PHE A 76 1.20 4.85 7.81
CA PHE A 76 1.74 4.62 6.46
C PHE A 76 0.88 3.62 5.69
N GLU A 77 0.40 2.57 6.37
CA GLU A 77 -0.49 1.55 5.80
C GLU A 77 -1.98 1.96 5.79
N ASN A 78 -2.33 3.16 6.27
CA ASN A 78 -3.71 3.64 6.28
C ASN A 78 -3.99 4.42 4.97
N PRO A 79 -4.86 3.92 4.08
CA PRO A 79 -5.12 4.56 2.78
C PRO A 79 -5.59 6.01 2.86
N ARG A 80 -6.30 6.38 3.93
CA ARG A 80 -6.83 7.74 4.14
C ARG A 80 -5.85 8.71 4.79
N LYS A 81 -4.77 8.19 5.41
CA LYS A 81 -3.84 9.00 6.24
C LYS A 81 -2.39 8.91 5.80
N THR A 82 -2.08 8.07 4.81
CA THR A 82 -0.70 7.81 4.40
C THR A 82 -0.01 9.07 3.91
N ASN A 83 1.13 9.34 4.53
CA ASN A 83 1.97 10.49 4.22
C ASN A 83 3.38 10.31 4.82
N PRO A 84 4.11 9.23 4.51
CA PRO A 84 5.50 9.12 4.94
C PRO A 84 6.37 10.17 4.24
N THR A 85 7.44 10.60 4.90
CA THR A 85 8.44 11.48 4.29
C THR A 85 9.27 10.73 3.27
N LEU A 86 9.94 11.45 2.36
CA LEU A 86 10.87 10.84 1.41
C LEU A 86 11.95 9.99 2.10
N SER A 87 12.50 10.48 3.23
CA SER A 87 13.47 9.71 4.01
C SER A 87 12.89 8.39 4.55
N GLN A 88 11.62 8.39 4.95
CA GLN A 88 10.94 7.16 5.38
C GLN A 88 10.69 6.21 4.21
N ILE A 89 10.33 6.72 3.03
CA ILE A 89 10.16 5.92 1.82
C ILE A 89 11.48 5.24 1.44
N VAL A 90 12.60 5.97 1.41
CA VAL A 90 13.93 5.39 1.13
C VAL A 90 14.29 4.27 2.11
N LYS A 91 13.99 4.45 3.40
CA LYS A 91 14.20 3.38 4.39
C LYS A 91 13.30 2.16 4.15
N LEU A 92 12.05 2.38 3.73
CA LEU A 92 11.12 1.30 3.36
C LEU A 92 11.64 0.53 2.15
N GLU A 93 12.21 1.19 1.14
CA GLU A 93 12.82 0.53 -0.03
C GLU A 93 13.93 -0.43 0.41
N ASN A 94 14.85 0.05 1.26
CA ASN A 94 15.94 -0.76 1.80
C ASN A 94 15.43 -1.95 2.64
N LEU A 95 14.40 -1.73 3.46
CA LEU A 95 13.83 -2.79 4.30
C LEU A 95 13.09 -3.86 3.50
N PHE A 96 12.42 -3.46 2.42
CA PHE A 96 11.64 -4.36 1.59
C PHE A 96 12.42 -4.96 0.43
N GLY A 97 13.58 -4.42 0.08
CA GLY A 97 14.32 -4.79 -1.12
C GLY A 97 13.53 -4.49 -2.40
N ARG A 98 12.72 -3.42 -2.39
CA ARG A 98 11.87 -3.03 -3.52
C ARG A 98 12.00 -1.53 -3.77
N GLU A 99 12.16 -1.15 -5.04
CA GLU A 99 12.16 0.25 -5.46
C GLU A 99 10.72 0.80 -5.51
N ILE A 100 10.52 1.94 -4.85
CA ILE A 100 9.27 2.70 -4.78
C ILE A 100 9.43 4.01 -5.57
N LEU A 101 10.55 4.69 -5.38
CA LEU A 101 10.92 5.91 -6.08
C LEU A 101 11.73 5.53 -7.31
N LYS A 102 11.21 5.90 -8.49
CA LYS A 102 11.92 5.76 -9.76
C LYS A 102 12.27 7.17 -10.28
N PRO A 103 13.52 7.41 -10.74
CA PRO A 103 13.90 8.68 -11.36
C PRO A 103 13.15 8.93 -12.68
#